data_AF-A0A1Z5RGX3-F1
#
_entry.id   AF-A0A1Z5RGX3-F1
#
_cell.length_a   1.000
_cell.length_b   1.000
_cell.length_c   1.000
_cell.angle_alpha   90.00
_cell.angle_beta   90.00
_cell.angle_gamma   90.00
#
_symmetry.space_group_name_H-M   'P 1'
#
loop_
_entity.id
_entity.type
_entity.pdbx_description
1 polymer ?
#
loop_
_entity_poly.entity_id
_entity_poly.type
_entity_poly.pdbx_seq_one_letter_code
_entity_poly.pdbx_strand_id
1 'polypeptide(L)' 'MEKTTTTPQPVCAQESLALLNCIASAPYDRDRCLALVDALRECIVHKDRVWASI' A
#
# COMPACT_ATOMS: atom_id res chain seq x y z
N MET A 1 14.90 3.96 29.79
CA MET A 1 13.84 3.03 29.34
C MET A 1 13.29 3.56 28.03
N GLU A 2 13.83 3.12 26.90
CA GLU A 2 13.24 3.42 25.60
C GLU A 2 11.94 2.65 25.46
N LYS A 3 10.83 3.39 25.37
CA LYS A 3 9.52 2.85 25.04
C LYS A 3 9.60 2.40 23.59
N THR A 4 9.87 1.13 23.34
CA THR A 4 9.72 0.52 22.01
C THR A 4 8.23 0.53 21.67
N THR A 5 7.73 1.68 21.20
CA THR A 5 6.44 1.77 20.51
C THR A 5 6.58 0.92 19.25
N THR A 6 6.04 -0.29 19.31
CA THR A 6 5.84 -1.12 18.12
C THR A 6 4.84 -0.39 17.24
N THR A 7 5.33 0.47 16.34
CA THR A 7 4.48 1.11 15.35
C THR A 7 3.85 -0.02 14.55
N PRO A 8 2.51 -0.17 14.57
CA PRO A 8 1.87 -1.20 13.77
C PRO A 8 2.32 -1.00 12.32
N GLN A 9 2.85 -2.06 11.72
CA GLN A 9 3.33 -1.98 10.35
C GLN A 9 2.16 -1.52 9.48
N PRO A 10 2.32 -0.40 8.74
CA PRO A 10 1.24 0.10 7.91
C PRO A 10 0.88 -0.96 6.88
N VAL A 11 -0.38 -1.39 6.92
CA VAL A 11 -0.87 -2.38 5.97
C VAL A 11 -0.92 -1.73 4.58
N CYS A 12 -0.49 -2.48 3.56
CA CYS A 12 -0.35 -2.02 2.18
C CYS A 12 0.73 -0.94 1.93
N ALA A 13 1.71 -0.82 2.84
CA ALA A 13 2.79 0.16 2.69
C ALA A 13 3.63 -0.06 1.42
N GLN A 14 3.81 -1.32 1.02
CA GLN A 14 4.60 -1.66 -0.16
C GLN A 14 3.91 -1.25 -1.45
N GLU A 15 2.61 -1.51 -1.56
CA GLU A 15 1.75 -1.12 -2.68
C GLU A 15 1.67 0.41 -2.79
N SER A 16 1.53 1.08 -1.64
CA SER A 16 1.51 2.55 -1.57
C SER A 16 2.82 3.15 -2.06
N LEU A 17 3.96 2.62 -1.59
CA LEU A 17 5.28 3.08 -2.00
C LEU A 17 5.52 2.83 -3.50
N ALA A 18 5.13 1.66 -4.01
CA ALA A 18 5.25 1.34 -5.42
C ALA A 18 4.45 2.32 -6.30
N LEU A 19 3.22 2.65 -5.90
CA LEU A 19 2.39 3.64 -6.61
C LEU A 19 3.02 5.04 -6.58
N LEU A 20 3.50 5.50 -5.43
CA LEU A 20 4.16 6.80 -5.30
C LEU A 20 5.40 6.90 -6.20
N ASN A 21 6.21 5.84 -6.23
CA ASN A 21 7.37 5.76 -7.12
C ASN A 21 6.97 5.75 -8.61
N CYS A 22 5.85 5.13 -8.96
CA CYS A 22 5.35 5.15 -10.33
C CYS A 22 4.91 6.57 -10.74
N ILE A 23 4.16 7.27 -9.89
CA ILE A 23 3.70 8.64 -10.17
C ILE A 23 4.88 9.62 -10.28
N ALA A 24 5.92 9.42 -9.47
CA ALA A 24 7.14 10.21 -9.51
C ALA A 24 8.05 9.88 -10.72
N SER A 25 7.79 8.78 -11.43
CA SER A 25 8.63 8.36 -12.55
C SER A 25 8.42 9.22 -13.80
N ALA A 26 9.51 9.48 -14.51
CA ALA A 26 9.52 10.18 -15.79
C ALA A 26 10.24 9.29 -16.83
N PRO A 27 9.58 8.92 -17.95
CA PRO A 27 8.23 9.31 -18.36
C PRO A 27 7.13 8.66 -17.50
N TYR A 28 6.01 9.37 -17.36
CA TYR A 28 4.83 8.86 -16.65
C TYR A 28 4.18 7.73 -17.44
N ASP A 29 4.10 6.54 -16.84
CA ASP A 29 3.45 5.37 -17.40
C ASP A 29 2.09 5.15 -16.72
N ARG A 30 1.03 5.61 -17.38
CA ARG A 30 -0.33 5.58 -16.85
C ARG A 30 -0.81 4.16 -16.56
N ASP A 31 -0.60 3.22 -17.48
CA ASP A 31 -1.13 1.86 -17.36
C ASP A 31 -0.42 1.10 -16.25
N ARG A 32 0.90 1.29 -16.13
CA ARG A 32 1.67 0.76 -15.00
C ARG A 32 1.19 1.31 -13.67
N CYS A 33 0.96 2.63 -13.57
CA CYS A 33 0.50 3.21 -12.31
C CYS A 33 -0.94 2.78 -11.98
N LEU A 34 -1.80 2.58 -12.99
CA LEU A 34 -3.16 2.08 -12.81
C LEU A 34 -3.14 0.65 -12.21
N ALA A 35 -2.29 -0.24 -12.72
CA ALA A 35 -2.14 -1.59 -12.16
C ALA A 35 -1.71 -1.57 -10.68
N LEU A 36 -0.88 -0.61 -10.27
CA LEU A 36 -0.49 -0.41 -8.88
C LEU A 36 -1.63 0.13 -8.00
N VAL A 37 -2.55 0.93 -8.57
CA VAL A 37 -3.78 1.34 -7.88
C VAL A 37 -4.68 0.13 -7.62
N ASP A 38 -4.85 -0.75 -8.59
CA ASP A 38 -5.66 -1.97 -8.43
C ASP A 38 -5.06 -2.89 -7.35
N ALA A 39 -3.73 -3.08 -7.35
CA ALA A 39 -3.03 -3.85 -6.32
C ALA A 39 -3.20 -3.24 -4.91
N LEU A 40 -3.08 -1.91 -4.79
CA LEU A 40 -3.31 -1.21 -3.52
C LEU A 40 -4.75 -1.40 -3.03
N ARG A 41 -5.73 -1.28 -3.94
CA ARG A 41 -7.15 -1.49 -3.62
C ARG A 41 -7.41 -2.94 -3.17
N GLU A 42 -6.81 -3.92 -3.82
CA GLU A 42 -6.92 -5.32 -3.44
C GLU A 42 -6.38 -5.58 -2.03
N CYS A 43 -5.22 -5.00 -1.70
CA CYS A 43 -4.62 -5.13 -0.38
C CYS A 43 -5.52 -4.51 0.72
N ILE A 44 -6.09 -3.32 0.48
CA ILE A 44 -7.00 -2.66 1.43
C ILE A 44 -8.27 -3.50 1.64
N VAL A 45 -8.89 -3.98 0.56
CA VAL A 45 -10.11 -4.79 0.63
C VAL A 45 -9.85 -6.14 1.33
N HIS A 46 -8.71 -6.78 1.09
CA HIS A 46 -8.33 -8.00 1.80
C HIS A 46 -8.08 -7.75 3.28
N LYS A 47 -7.41 -6.66 3.65
CA LYS A 47 -7.23 -6.27 5.05
C LYS A 47 -8.57 -6.11 5.76
N ASP A 48 -9.52 -5.43 5.12
CA ASP A 48 -10.84 -5.19 5.72
C ASP A 48 -11.62 -6.50 5.91
N ARG A 49 -11.50 -7.47 5.00
CA ARG A 49 -12.09 -8.81 5.20
C ARG A 49 -11.43 -9.59 6.35
N VAL A 50 -10.11 -9.53 6.47
CA VAL A 50 -9.39 -10.20 7.57
C VAL A 50 -9.76 -9.57 8.90
N TRP A 51 -9.91 -8.24 8.97
CA TRP A 51 -10.28 -7.55 10.20
C TRP A 51 -11.77 -7.68 10.54
N ALA A 52 -12.66 -7.78 9.55
CA ALA A 52 -14.08 -8.05 9.76
C ALA A 52 -14.39 -9.51 10.18
N SER A 53 -13.41 -10.41 10.09
CA SER A 53 -13.54 -11.83 10.47
C SER A 53 -12.90 -12.16 11.83
N ILE A 54 -12.36 -11.16 12.54
CA ILE A 54 -11.80 -11.25 13.90
C ILE A 54 -12.79 -10.60 14.87
#